data_AF-A0AA36JHC6-F1
#
_entry.id   AF-A0AA36JHC6-F1
#
_cell.length_a   1.000
_cell.length_b   1.000
_cell.length_c   1.000
_cell.angle_alpha   90.00
_cell.angle_beta   90.00
_cell.angle_gamma   90.00
#
_symmetry.space_group_name_H-M   'P 1'
#
loop_
_entity.id
_entity.type
_entity.pdbx_description
1 polymer ?
#
loop_
_entity_poly.entity_id
_entity_poly.type
_entity_poly.pdbx_seq_one_letter_code
_entity_poly.pdbx_strand_id
1 'polypeptide(L)'
;MALRVAFLVACAWPVAEAGTGATNRSLAQSNASVGGCGNLGCSSCGRCFNAGSRGGATCRGPGGSTGYNCPAEASSVNGILGAYACMDWTFGSSALRGAEADFRGQAGQDVYFGVGTYGTSSDPQRGLGACYRMKVEGVDKDIIAQSINTGWDVHGNQFDLQIGAGGTGAFNQCAGGSGSMFAGGKGSWGCTYGGVDTMAQCRQLPSAPQRSQPMRQAGDSLVELCEYSFRKNVRLSGADRPAGACKYNPTILDLSRVMLALRGQKCESENPGASLSYCLTRMMDCRKPSGAFKDNLRPELMAPGKKVLQTCTSDGYTRIDVSCGCSGCMC
;
A
#
# COMPACT_ATOMS: atom_id res chain seq x y z
N MET A 1 4.68 14.09 17.98
CA MET A 1 5.85 13.61 17.21
C MET A 1 5.30 12.78 16.07
N ALA A 2 5.18 13.35 14.87
CA ALA A 2 4.49 12.71 13.75
C ALA A 2 5.46 11.80 12.98
N LEU A 3 5.16 10.50 12.93
CA LEU A 3 5.82 9.58 12.01
C LEU A 3 5.43 9.99 10.58
N ARG A 4 6.38 10.42 9.74
CA ARG A 4 6.09 10.71 8.33
C ARG A 4 6.14 9.41 7.53
N VAL A 5 5.18 9.20 6.63
CA VAL A 5 5.23 8.06 5.70
C VAL A 5 6.19 8.40 4.56
N ALA A 6 7.45 7.98 4.69
CA ALA A 6 8.53 8.32 3.76
C ALA A 6 8.24 7.92 2.29
N PHE A 7 7.49 6.83 2.11
CA PHE A 7 7.21 6.25 0.79
C PHE A 7 6.37 7.14 -0.10
N LEU A 8 5.41 7.88 0.46
CA LEU A 8 4.47 8.70 -0.34
C LEU A 8 5.02 10.08 -0.68
N VAL A 9 5.96 10.57 0.13
CA VAL A 9 6.76 11.76 -0.23
C VAL A 9 7.54 11.50 -1.52
N ALA A 10 8.05 10.27 -1.74
CA ALA A 10 8.71 9.91 -3.00
C ALA A 10 7.79 9.96 -4.22
N CYS A 11 6.48 9.74 -4.02
CA CYS A 11 5.48 9.80 -5.08
C CYS A 11 5.03 11.21 -5.42
N ALA A 12 5.16 12.14 -4.48
CA ALA A 12 4.62 13.48 -4.61
C ALA A 12 5.66 14.52 -5.07
N TRP A 13 6.94 14.14 -5.08
CA TRP A 13 8.05 15.01 -5.45
C TRP A 13 8.76 14.51 -6.72
N PRO A 14 9.01 15.39 -7.71
CA PRO A 14 10.00 15.10 -8.74
C PRO A 14 11.34 14.87 -8.02
N VAL A 15 11.97 13.72 -8.27
CA VAL A 15 13.34 13.51 -7.84
C VAL A 15 14.17 14.60 -8.54
N ALA A 16 14.66 15.60 -7.81
CA ALA A 16 15.69 16.48 -8.32
C ALA A 16 16.83 15.59 -8.80
N GLU A 17 17.26 15.75 -10.05
CA GLU A 17 18.26 14.92 -10.72
C GLU A 17 19.43 14.61 -9.77
N ALA A 18 19.43 13.40 -9.21
CA ALA A 18 20.56 12.93 -8.43
C ALA A 18 21.70 12.74 -9.45
N GLY A 19 22.73 13.57 -9.31
CA GLY A 19 23.88 13.63 -10.20
C GLY A 19 24.39 12.24 -10.60
N THR A 20 24.75 12.13 -11.87
CA THR A 20 25.34 10.96 -12.53
C THR A 20 26.53 10.42 -11.73
N GLY A 21 26.33 9.34 -10.97
CA GLY A 21 27.42 8.74 -10.20
C GLY A 21 27.11 7.52 -9.34
N ALA A 22 25.90 6.93 -9.41
CA ALA A 22 25.60 5.70 -8.65
C ALA A 22 25.98 4.46 -9.48
N THR A 23 27.14 3.88 -9.18
CA THR A 23 27.56 2.57 -9.71
C THR A 23 26.59 1.46 -9.27
N ASN A 24 26.32 0.51 -10.18
CA ASN A 24 25.52 -0.70 -9.98
C ASN A 24 25.93 -1.42 -8.68
N ARG A 25 25.19 -1.19 -7.58
CA ARG A 25 25.28 -2.01 -6.37
C ARG A 25 24.21 -3.09 -6.45
N SER A 26 24.62 -4.33 -6.28
CA SER A 26 23.73 -5.49 -6.29
C SER A 26 22.65 -5.37 -5.21
N LEU A 27 21.45 -5.91 -5.48
CA LEU A 27 20.37 -6.16 -4.49
C LEU A 27 20.83 -6.97 -3.26
N ALA A 28 22.06 -7.49 -3.29
CA ALA A 28 22.68 -8.25 -2.22
C ALA A 28 23.05 -7.40 -0.99
N GLN A 29 23.06 -6.06 -1.08
CA GLN A 29 23.00 -5.22 0.12
C GLN A 29 21.59 -5.31 0.73
N SER A 30 21.33 -6.44 1.38
CA SER A 30 20.17 -6.66 2.25
C SER A 30 19.95 -5.47 3.18
N ASN A 31 18.69 -5.16 3.53
CA ASN A 31 18.44 -4.08 4.50
C ASN A 31 19.03 -4.35 5.90
N ALA A 32 19.74 -5.46 6.09
CA ALA A 32 20.49 -5.78 7.29
C ALA A 32 21.85 -5.04 7.40
N SER A 33 22.39 -4.49 6.31
CA SER A 33 23.76 -3.91 6.30
C SER A 33 23.86 -2.43 5.87
N VAL A 34 22.79 -1.64 6.03
CA VAL A 34 22.77 -0.28 5.49
C VAL A 34 23.45 0.76 6.40
N GLY A 35 24.77 0.90 6.26
CA GLY A 35 25.50 2.14 6.55
C GLY A 35 25.38 3.12 5.37
N GLY A 36 24.18 3.67 5.13
CA GLY A 36 23.87 4.42 3.90
C GLY A 36 23.33 5.83 4.10
N CYS A 37 23.33 6.32 5.34
CA CYS A 37 22.87 7.67 5.69
C CYS A 37 24.02 8.70 5.71
N GLY A 38 25.28 8.24 5.69
CA GLY A 38 26.46 9.09 5.89
C GLY A 38 26.60 10.24 4.88
N ASN A 39 26.18 10.03 3.62
CA ASN A 39 26.31 11.05 2.58
C ASN A 39 25.06 11.92 2.39
N LEU A 40 23.97 11.65 3.12
CA LEU A 40 22.71 12.41 3.06
C LEU A 40 22.54 13.36 4.26
N GLY A 41 23.62 13.68 4.96
CA GLY A 41 23.58 14.52 6.17
C GLY A 41 22.96 13.85 7.40
N CYS A 42 22.73 12.54 7.35
CA CYS A 42 22.03 11.78 8.37
C CYS A 42 23.00 11.15 9.40
N SER A 43 24.00 11.92 9.87
CA SER A 43 25.04 11.44 10.80
C SER A 43 24.55 11.18 12.23
N SER A 44 23.42 11.77 12.61
CA SER A 44 22.73 11.55 13.90
C SER A 44 21.48 10.67 13.78
N CYS A 45 21.12 10.25 12.56
CA CYS A 45 19.90 9.49 12.33
C CYS A 45 20.15 8.02 12.65
N GLY A 46 19.31 7.47 13.53
CA GLY A 46 19.15 6.03 13.59
C GLY A 46 18.91 5.46 12.18
N ARG A 47 19.35 4.23 11.94
CA ARG A 47 19.22 3.54 10.66
C ARG A 47 17.82 3.76 10.08
N CYS A 48 17.70 4.20 8.81
CA CYS A 48 16.45 4.24 8.06
C CYS A 48 15.96 2.81 7.79
N PHE A 49 15.53 2.18 8.88
CA PHE A 49 15.23 0.79 9.05
C PHE A 49 14.03 0.73 9.97
N ASN A 50 12.95 0.11 9.52
CA ASN A 50 11.81 -0.16 10.37
C ASN A 50 12.25 -1.25 11.36
N ALA A 51 12.52 -0.91 12.62
CA ALA A 51 13.05 -1.87 13.58
C ALA A 51 12.13 -3.11 13.70
N GLY A 52 12.66 -4.29 13.36
CA GLY A 52 11.89 -5.54 13.29
C GLY A 52 11.25 -5.83 11.93
N SER A 53 11.37 -4.93 10.94
CA SER A 53 11.05 -5.21 9.54
C SER A 53 12.04 -6.16 8.90
N ARG A 54 11.63 -6.76 7.78
CA ARG A 54 12.45 -7.71 7.06
C ARG A 54 13.29 -7.02 6.00
N GLY A 55 14.50 -7.54 5.80
CA GLY A 55 15.47 -7.06 4.80
C GLY A 55 15.13 -7.32 3.33
N GLY A 56 13.84 -7.42 3.01
CA GLY A 56 13.31 -8.03 1.79
C GLY A 56 13.41 -9.56 1.85
N ALA A 57 12.33 -10.27 1.57
CA ALA A 57 12.32 -11.74 1.58
C ALA A 57 12.45 -12.29 0.15
N THR A 58 13.16 -13.41 0.00
CA THR A 58 13.05 -14.25 -1.20
C THR A 58 11.82 -15.13 -1.01
N CYS A 59 10.94 -15.12 -1.99
CA CYS A 59 9.71 -15.89 -1.95
C CYS A 59 9.93 -17.24 -2.64
N ARG A 60 9.69 -18.33 -1.89
CA ARG A 60 9.65 -19.70 -2.44
C ARG A 60 8.37 -20.36 -1.96
N GLY A 61 7.26 -20.07 -2.62
CA GLY A 61 6.01 -20.80 -2.37
C GLY A 61 6.14 -22.28 -2.76
N PRO A 62 5.18 -23.13 -2.36
CA PRO A 62 5.10 -24.51 -2.84
C PRO A 62 5.23 -24.56 -4.38
N GLY A 63 6.07 -25.47 -4.88
CA GLY A 63 6.35 -25.59 -6.32
C GLY A 63 7.21 -24.48 -6.94
N GLY A 64 7.86 -23.63 -6.14
CA GLY A 64 8.70 -22.53 -6.66
C GLY A 64 7.91 -21.27 -7.02
N SER A 65 6.68 -21.14 -6.54
CA SER A 65 5.83 -19.97 -6.80
C SER A 65 6.49 -18.67 -6.29
N THR A 66 6.57 -17.65 -7.16
CA THR A 66 7.06 -16.29 -6.88
C THR A 66 5.95 -15.26 -7.10
N GLY A 67 6.22 -13.96 -6.90
CA GLY A 67 5.29 -12.90 -7.29
C GLY A 67 4.10 -12.74 -6.36
N TYR A 68 2.94 -12.50 -6.97
CA TYR A 68 1.65 -12.46 -6.27
C TYR A 68 1.32 -13.79 -5.59
N ASN A 69 1.82 -14.93 -6.08
CA ASN A 69 1.48 -16.25 -5.54
C ASN A 69 2.29 -16.61 -4.28
N CYS A 70 3.15 -15.71 -3.82
CA CYS A 70 3.84 -15.87 -2.55
C CYS A 70 2.83 -16.10 -1.43
N PRO A 71 2.93 -17.20 -0.65
CA PRO A 71 2.01 -17.42 0.44
C PRO A 71 2.10 -16.24 1.41
N ALA A 72 0.94 -15.69 1.74
CA ALA A 72 0.81 -14.74 2.84
C ALA A 72 0.95 -15.57 4.13
N GLU A 73 2.16 -15.96 4.51
CA GLU A 73 2.37 -17.11 5.41
C GLU A 73 1.62 -17.00 6.74
N ALA A 74 0.88 -18.06 7.11
CA ALA A 74 0.43 -18.34 8.48
C ALA A 74 1.17 -19.53 9.11
N SER A 75 1.99 -20.25 8.35
CA SER A 75 2.74 -21.41 8.81
C SER A 75 4.20 -21.30 8.40
N SER A 76 5.08 -21.38 9.38
CA SER A 76 6.54 -21.40 9.34
C SER A 76 7.15 -22.45 8.41
N VAL A 77 6.88 -22.43 7.11
CA VAL A 77 7.61 -23.30 6.18
C VAL A 77 9.04 -22.71 6.11
N ASN A 78 9.96 -23.36 6.84
CA ASN A 78 11.38 -22.98 6.97
C ASN A 78 11.71 -21.72 7.80
N GLY A 79 10.86 -21.34 8.77
CA GLY A 79 11.19 -20.24 9.70
C GLY A 79 11.17 -18.82 9.10
N ILE A 80 10.52 -18.65 7.95
CA ILE A 80 10.41 -17.36 7.23
C ILE A 80 9.13 -16.63 7.70
N LEU A 81 9.29 -15.57 8.51
CA LEU A 81 8.16 -14.76 9.01
C LEU A 81 7.51 -13.91 7.89
N GLY A 82 6.20 -13.96 7.69
CA GLY A 82 5.50 -13.24 6.60
C GLY A 82 5.72 -11.72 6.54
N ALA A 83 5.50 -11.12 5.36
CA ALA A 83 5.56 -9.69 5.08
C ALA A 83 4.23 -9.01 5.45
N TYR A 84 4.14 -8.36 6.61
CA TYR A 84 2.90 -7.68 7.01
C TYR A 84 2.73 -6.36 6.25
N ALA A 85 1.52 -6.15 5.72
CA ALA A 85 1.17 -4.82 5.25
C ALA A 85 1.08 -3.87 6.45
N CYS A 86 1.31 -2.60 6.14
CA CYS A 86 1.33 -1.54 7.12
C CYS A 86 -0.05 -0.89 7.17
N MET A 87 -0.68 -0.95 8.33
CA MET A 87 -1.97 -0.34 8.62
C MET A 87 -1.90 1.18 8.62
N ASP A 88 -0.76 1.75 8.99
CA ASP A 88 -0.50 3.18 8.86
C ASP A 88 -0.33 3.64 7.41
N TRP A 89 -0.34 2.75 6.41
CA TRP A 89 -0.47 3.10 4.99
C TRP A 89 -1.90 2.95 4.46
N THR A 90 -2.85 2.57 5.31
CA THR A 90 -4.25 2.42 4.91
C THR A 90 -4.87 3.79 4.72
N PHE A 91 -5.65 3.97 3.64
CA PHE A 91 -6.31 5.22 3.33
C PHE A 91 -7.02 5.82 4.55
N GLY A 92 -6.69 7.08 4.86
CA GLY A 92 -7.24 7.81 6.00
C GLY A 92 -6.51 7.64 7.34
N SER A 93 -5.44 6.85 7.41
CA SER A 93 -4.62 6.73 8.62
C SER A 93 -4.05 8.07 9.07
N SER A 94 -3.78 8.18 10.35
CA SER A 94 -3.19 9.38 10.93
C SER A 94 -1.84 9.71 10.30
N ALA A 95 -1.06 8.69 9.93
CA ALA A 95 0.22 8.86 9.25
C ALA A 95 0.05 9.40 7.81
N LEU A 96 -0.92 8.90 7.04
CA LEU A 96 -1.22 9.43 5.71
C LEU A 96 -1.76 10.85 5.77
N ARG A 97 -2.68 11.14 6.69
CA ARG A 97 -3.24 12.48 6.87
C ARG A 97 -2.18 13.51 7.29
N GLY A 98 -1.21 13.08 8.10
CA GLY A 98 -0.03 13.90 8.41
C GLY A 98 0.80 14.20 7.17
N ALA A 99 1.07 13.19 6.34
CA ALA A 99 1.81 13.35 5.09
C ALA A 99 1.06 14.23 4.07
N GLU A 100 -0.27 14.11 3.97
CA GLU A 100 -1.13 14.97 3.14
C GLU A 100 -1.03 16.45 3.58
N ALA A 101 -1.09 16.70 4.90
CA ALA A 101 -0.96 18.05 5.45
C ALA A 101 0.43 18.65 5.17
N ASP A 102 1.50 17.87 5.34
CA ASP A 102 2.87 18.27 5.01
C ASP A 102 3.00 18.58 3.50
N PHE A 103 2.47 17.70 2.63
CA PHE A 103 2.51 17.89 1.19
C PHE A 103 1.74 19.13 0.75
N ARG A 104 0.56 19.39 1.34
CA ARG A 104 -0.20 20.62 1.10
C ARG A 104 0.59 21.87 1.49
N GLY A 105 1.28 21.83 2.63
CA GLY A 105 2.13 22.93 3.09
C GLY A 105 3.32 23.21 2.17
N GLN A 106 3.88 22.17 1.54
CA GLN A 106 5.07 22.31 0.70
C GLN A 106 4.78 22.53 -0.79
N ALA A 107 3.81 21.81 -1.35
CA ALA A 107 3.48 21.81 -2.78
C ALA A 107 2.24 22.65 -3.12
N GLY A 108 1.51 23.14 -2.11
CA GLY A 108 0.27 23.91 -2.31
C GLY A 108 -0.89 23.08 -2.88
N GLN A 109 -0.78 21.74 -2.88
CA GLN A 109 -1.78 20.84 -3.44
C GLN A 109 -2.51 20.08 -2.33
N ASP A 110 -3.83 20.07 -2.40
CA ASP A 110 -4.67 19.30 -1.48
C ASP A 110 -5.11 17.99 -2.16
N VAL A 111 -4.52 16.89 -1.72
CA VAL A 111 -4.71 15.54 -2.29
C VAL A 111 -4.93 14.54 -1.16
N TYR A 112 -5.48 13.38 -1.50
CA TYR A 112 -5.38 12.22 -0.64
C TYR A 112 -4.16 11.38 -1.00
N PHE A 113 -3.59 10.73 0.01
CA PHE A 113 -2.56 9.72 -0.17
C PHE A 113 -3.10 8.31 0.05
N GLY A 114 -2.41 7.33 -0.56
CA GLY A 114 -2.71 5.93 -0.34
C GLY A 114 -1.68 4.99 -0.95
N VAL A 115 -1.86 3.70 -0.71
CA VAL A 115 -1.08 2.65 -1.35
C VAL A 115 -2.02 1.60 -1.91
N GLY A 116 -1.55 0.79 -2.84
CA GLY A 116 -2.41 -0.21 -3.44
C GLY A 116 -1.72 -1.19 -4.36
N THR A 117 -2.54 -1.84 -5.17
CA THR A 117 -2.13 -2.67 -6.30
C THR A 117 -2.49 -1.92 -7.58
N TYR A 118 -1.54 -1.79 -8.50
CA TYR A 118 -1.85 -1.38 -9.87
C TYR A 118 -1.68 -2.57 -10.82
N GLY A 119 -2.68 -2.80 -11.67
CA GLY A 119 -2.64 -3.83 -12.69
C GLY A 119 -2.07 -3.27 -13.99
N THR A 120 -1.00 -3.82 -14.52
CA THR A 120 -0.72 -3.69 -15.95
C THR A 120 0.19 -4.81 -16.40
N SER A 121 -0.23 -5.50 -17.45
CA SER A 121 0.57 -6.53 -18.12
C SER A 121 1.72 -5.93 -18.94
N SER A 122 1.62 -4.63 -19.27
CA SER A 122 2.57 -3.92 -20.13
C SER A 122 3.80 -3.35 -19.40
N ASP A 123 3.75 -3.18 -18.08
CA ASP A 123 4.90 -2.74 -17.29
C ASP A 123 5.75 -3.97 -16.89
N PRO A 124 7.04 -4.05 -17.26
CA PRO A 124 7.90 -5.18 -16.91
C PRO A 124 8.07 -5.39 -15.39
N GLN A 125 7.85 -4.35 -14.59
CA GLN A 125 7.84 -4.37 -13.12
C GLN A 125 6.42 -4.53 -12.56
N ARG A 126 5.40 -4.69 -13.44
CA ARG A 126 3.97 -4.83 -13.15
C ARG A 126 3.43 -3.71 -12.26
N GLY A 127 3.91 -2.49 -12.52
CA GLY A 127 3.54 -1.29 -11.79
C GLY A 127 4.15 -1.17 -10.39
N LEU A 128 4.91 -2.15 -9.87
CA LEU A 128 5.49 -2.07 -8.53
C LEU A 128 6.41 -0.85 -8.39
N GLY A 129 6.21 -0.10 -7.31
CA GLY A 129 6.94 1.13 -6.99
C GLY A 129 6.47 2.37 -7.75
N ALA A 130 5.63 2.23 -8.77
CA ALA A 130 5.10 3.36 -9.52
C ALA A 130 4.06 4.14 -8.71
N CYS A 131 4.00 5.44 -8.97
CA CYS A 131 3.09 6.37 -8.31
C CYS A 131 2.08 6.90 -9.32
N TYR A 132 0.82 6.94 -8.92
CA TYR A 132 -0.29 7.34 -9.77
C TYR A 132 -1.07 8.45 -9.12
N ARG A 133 -1.48 9.43 -9.92
CA ARG A 133 -2.47 10.43 -9.56
C ARG A 133 -3.79 10.07 -10.24
N MET A 134 -4.83 10.00 -9.43
CA MET A 134 -6.16 9.57 -9.81
C MET A 134 -7.16 10.68 -9.56
N LYS A 135 -7.94 11.02 -10.59
CA LYS A 135 -9.18 11.76 -10.42
C LYS A 135 -10.33 10.76 -10.35
N VAL A 136 -11.14 10.83 -9.30
CA VAL A 136 -12.18 9.82 -9.02
C VAL A 136 -13.53 10.50 -8.93
N GLU A 137 -14.53 9.92 -9.57
CA GLU A 137 -15.89 10.45 -9.55
C GLU A 137 -16.45 10.50 -8.12
N GLY A 138 -16.96 11.67 -7.72
CA GLY A 138 -17.57 11.88 -6.41
C GLY A 138 -16.59 12.07 -5.25
N VAL A 139 -15.27 11.92 -5.48
CA VAL A 139 -14.22 12.22 -4.49
C VAL A 139 -13.79 13.68 -4.63
N ASP A 140 -13.67 14.37 -3.50
CA ASP A 140 -13.44 15.83 -3.44
C ASP A 140 -11.99 16.26 -3.74
N LYS A 141 -11.06 15.30 -3.82
CA LYS A 141 -9.64 15.52 -4.11
C LYS A 141 -9.08 14.42 -5.00
N ASP A 142 -8.02 14.74 -5.72
CA ASP A 142 -7.23 13.71 -6.39
C ASP A 142 -6.58 12.79 -5.36
N ILE A 143 -6.37 11.53 -5.74
CA ILE A 143 -5.64 10.54 -4.93
C ILE A 143 -4.27 10.32 -5.56
N ILE A 144 -3.20 10.54 -4.81
CA ILE A 144 -1.85 10.12 -5.17
C ILE A 144 -1.52 8.83 -4.43
N ALA A 145 -1.35 7.73 -5.16
CA ALA A 145 -1.09 6.43 -4.55
C ALA A 145 0.11 5.70 -5.15
N GLN A 146 0.82 4.96 -4.30
CA GLN A 146 1.90 4.08 -4.74
C GLN A 146 1.39 2.65 -4.93
N SER A 147 1.73 2.04 -6.05
CA SER A 147 1.56 0.60 -6.23
C SER A 147 2.66 -0.15 -5.47
N ILE A 148 2.30 -0.77 -4.36
CA ILE A 148 3.22 -1.54 -3.49
C ILE A 148 3.00 -3.05 -3.61
N ASN A 149 1.95 -3.43 -4.32
CA ASN A 149 1.57 -4.80 -4.57
C ASN A 149 1.36 -5.01 -6.07
N THR A 150 1.45 -6.25 -6.52
CA THR A 150 1.10 -6.65 -7.89
C THR A 150 0.14 -7.81 -7.78
N GLY A 151 -0.88 -7.87 -8.62
CA GLY A 151 -1.84 -8.95 -8.71
C GLY A 151 -2.02 -9.35 -10.15
N TRP A 152 -2.27 -10.64 -10.40
CA TRP A 152 -2.70 -11.05 -11.74
C TRP A 152 -4.18 -10.76 -11.96
N ASP A 153 -4.96 -10.56 -10.90
CA ASP A 153 -6.39 -10.28 -10.89
C ASP A 153 -6.74 -8.80 -11.09
N VAL A 154 -5.72 -7.93 -11.12
CA VAL A 154 -5.85 -6.51 -11.44
C VAL A 154 -5.40 -6.33 -12.89
N HIS A 155 -6.35 -6.03 -13.77
CA HIS A 155 -6.15 -5.96 -15.22
C HIS A 155 -6.59 -4.60 -15.76
N GLY A 156 -5.96 -4.13 -16.85
CA GLY A 156 -6.26 -2.81 -17.43
C GLY A 156 -5.87 -1.66 -16.51
N ASN A 157 -6.50 -0.49 -16.65
CA ASN A 157 -6.15 0.71 -15.87
C ASN A 157 -6.89 0.74 -14.51
N GLN A 158 -6.75 -0.34 -13.73
CA GLN A 158 -7.38 -0.53 -12.43
C GLN A 158 -6.38 -0.33 -11.28
N PHE A 159 -6.83 0.31 -10.21
CA PHE A 159 -6.07 0.50 -8.98
C PHE A 159 -6.88 -0.03 -7.78
N ASP A 160 -6.35 -1.03 -7.09
CA ASP A 160 -6.90 -1.52 -5.82
C ASP A 160 -6.32 -0.70 -4.67
N LEU A 161 -7.09 0.24 -4.14
CA LEU A 161 -6.65 1.07 -3.01
C LEU A 161 -6.71 0.28 -1.69
N GLN A 162 -5.67 0.40 -0.87
CA GLN A 162 -5.66 -0.18 0.48
C GLN A 162 -6.60 0.60 1.39
N ILE A 163 -7.74 0.00 1.73
CA ILE A 163 -8.79 0.64 2.54
C ILE A 163 -9.18 -0.30 3.69
N GLY A 164 -9.47 0.27 4.87
CA GLY A 164 -9.98 -0.49 6.02
C GLY A 164 -11.18 -1.38 5.65
N ALA A 165 -11.04 -2.69 5.84
CA ALA A 165 -11.97 -3.71 5.39
C ALA A 165 -12.38 -3.58 3.91
N GLY A 166 -11.41 -3.37 3.01
CA GLY A 166 -11.61 -3.34 1.55
C GLY A 166 -11.82 -4.70 0.90
N GLY A 167 -11.86 -5.78 1.68
CA GLY A 167 -11.88 -7.15 1.18
C GLY A 167 -10.49 -7.77 1.27
N THR A 168 -10.44 -9.00 1.79
CA THR A 168 -9.19 -9.70 2.07
C THR A 168 -8.58 -10.40 0.85
N GLY A 169 -9.29 -10.36 -0.28
CA GLY A 169 -8.91 -11.01 -1.53
C GLY A 169 -8.75 -12.52 -1.40
N ALA A 170 -8.04 -13.10 -2.38
CA ALA A 170 -7.75 -14.53 -2.43
C ALA A 170 -6.92 -15.02 -1.22
N PHE A 171 -6.17 -14.13 -0.56
CA PHE A 171 -5.22 -14.46 0.50
C PHE A 171 -5.62 -13.81 1.84
N ASN A 172 -6.68 -14.31 2.47
CA ASN A 172 -7.13 -13.78 3.75
C ASN A 172 -6.14 -14.09 4.89
N GLN A 173 -5.38 -13.08 5.28
CA GLN A 173 -4.56 -13.07 6.51
C GLN A 173 -5.00 -12.01 7.50
N CYS A 174 -6.14 -11.37 7.24
CA CYS A 174 -6.68 -10.35 8.11
C CYS A 174 -7.46 -10.95 9.26
N ALA A 175 -8.24 -12.02 9.03
CA ALA A 175 -9.14 -12.58 10.04
C ALA A 175 -9.41 -14.08 9.89
N GLY A 176 -9.86 -14.70 10.98
CA GLY A 176 -10.35 -16.08 11.00
C GLY A 176 -9.29 -17.18 11.12
N GLY A 177 -8.02 -16.84 11.37
CA GLY A 177 -6.95 -17.80 11.65
C GLY A 177 -6.13 -17.42 12.88
N SER A 178 -5.45 -18.38 13.49
CA SER A 178 -4.55 -18.16 14.64
C SER A 178 -3.42 -17.18 14.33
N GLY A 179 -2.98 -17.16 13.06
CA GLY A 179 -2.01 -16.21 12.55
C GLY A 179 -2.60 -14.92 12.01
N SER A 180 -3.90 -14.65 12.06
CA SER A 180 -4.46 -13.44 11.46
C SER A 180 -4.00 -12.16 12.16
N MET A 181 -3.84 -11.06 11.42
CA MET A 181 -3.44 -9.77 11.99
C MET A 181 -4.48 -9.26 13.00
N PHE A 182 -5.76 -9.46 12.71
CA PHE A 182 -6.86 -9.06 13.58
C PHE A 182 -7.48 -10.29 14.25
N ALA A 183 -8.00 -10.08 15.46
CA ALA A 183 -8.81 -11.07 16.14
C ALA A 183 -10.20 -11.20 15.51
N GLY A 184 -10.88 -12.31 15.79
CA GLY A 184 -12.26 -12.55 15.36
C GLY A 184 -12.39 -13.37 14.08
N GLY A 185 -13.64 -13.60 13.70
CA GLY A 185 -14.02 -14.40 12.53
C GLY A 185 -14.07 -13.59 11.23
N LYS A 186 -14.21 -14.29 10.11
CA LYS A 186 -14.33 -13.66 8.78
C LYS A 186 -15.66 -12.92 8.57
N GLY A 187 -16.71 -13.28 9.31
CA GLY A 187 -18.08 -12.78 9.09
C GLY A 187 -18.22 -11.25 9.20
N SER A 188 -17.45 -10.61 10.08
CA SER A 188 -17.50 -9.14 10.25
C SER A 188 -16.80 -8.36 9.13
N TRP A 189 -16.04 -9.03 8.27
CA TRP A 189 -15.22 -8.40 7.23
C TRP A 189 -15.98 -8.18 5.91
N GLY A 190 -17.24 -8.60 5.84
CA GLY A 190 -18.05 -8.55 4.63
C GLY A 190 -17.56 -9.55 3.57
N CYS A 191 -17.63 -9.18 2.30
CA CYS A 191 -17.21 -10.07 1.23
C CYS A 191 -15.69 -10.21 1.14
N THR A 192 -15.26 -11.37 0.65
CA THR A 192 -13.86 -11.63 0.30
C THR A 192 -13.27 -10.55 -0.62
N TYR A 193 -14.03 -10.13 -1.64
CA TYR A 193 -13.67 -9.05 -2.55
C TYR A 193 -14.63 -7.87 -2.31
N GLY A 194 -14.08 -6.72 -1.93
CA GLY A 194 -14.87 -5.51 -1.63
C GLY A 194 -15.14 -5.28 -0.14
N GLY A 195 -15.10 -6.30 0.71
CA GLY A 195 -15.27 -6.14 2.15
C GLY A 195 -16.68 -5.72 2.56
N VAL A 196 -16.83 -4.70 3.42
CA VAL A 196 -18.15 -4.26 3.91
C VAL A 196 -18.87 -3.33 2.93
N ASP A 197 -20.21 -3.40 2.89
CA ASP A 197 -21.04 -2.65 1.93
C ASP A 197 -21.66 -1.37 2.51
N THR A 198 -21.71 -1.25 3.83
CA THR A 198 -22.28 -0.08 4.50
C THR A 198 -21.35 0.43 5.57
N MET A 199 -21.43 1.74 5.84
CA MET A 199 -20.67 2.36 6.92
C MET A 199 -21.03 1.75 8.28
N ALA A 200 -22.30 1.38 8.50
CA ALA A 200 -22.74 0.74 9.74
C ALA A 200 -22.05 -0.61 10.00
N GLN A 201 -21.74 -1.39 8.95
CA GLN A 201 -21.00 -2.65 9.08
C GLN A 201 -19.55 -2.45 9.54
N CYS A 202 -18.93 -1.28 9.31
CA CYS A 202 -17.59 -0.99 9.81
C CYS A 202 -17.51 -1.17 11.34
N ARG A 203 -18.59 -0.90 12.07
CA ARG A 203 -18.64 -1.00 13.54
C ARG A 203 -18.58 -2.43 14.07
N GLN A 204 -18.76 -3.42 13.19
CA GLN A 204 -18.63 -4.84 13.54
C GLN A 204 -17.19 -5.34 13.43
N LEU A 205 -16.28 -4.53 12.86
CA LEU A 205 -14.88 -4.87 12.71
C LEU A 205 -14.14 -4.81 14.05
N PRO A 206 -13.10 -5.65 14.24
CA PRO A 206 -12.16 -5.45 15.33
C PRO A 206 -11.50 -4.07 15.19
N SER A 207 -11.48 -3.27 16.26
CA SER A 207 -10.98 -1.89 16.19
C SER A 207 -9.46 -1.78 15.99
N ALA A 208 -8.70 -2.83 16.32
CA ALA A 208 -7.25 -2.87 16.19
C ALA A 208 -6.72 -4.30 15.95
N PRO A 209 -5.48 -4.45 15.43
CA PRO A 209 -4.78 -5.72 15.34
C PRO A 209 -4.65 -6.41 16.71
N GLN A 210 -4.33 -7.70 16.70
CA GLN A 210 -4.03 -8.47 17.93
C GLN A 210 -2.92 -7.79 18.75
N ARG A 211 -1.91 -7.22 18.07
CA ARG A 211 -0.90 -6.33 18.68
C ARG A 211 -1.32 -4.88 18.50
N SER A 212 -2.24 -4.42 19.34
CA SER A 212 -2.96 -3.15 19.15
C SER A 212 -2.21 -1.88 19.54
N GLN A 213 -1.14 -1.97 20.34
CA GLN A 213 -0.52 -0.79 20.96
C GLN A 213 -0.08 0.28 19.94
N PRO A 214 0.63 -0.04 18.85
CA PRO A 214 1.05 0.99 17.88
C PRO A 214 -0.14 1.70 17.22
N MET A 215 -1.18 0.96 16.84
CA MET A 215 -2.40 1.54 16.26
C MET A 215 -3.09 2.50 17.22
N ARG A 216 -3.23 2.11 18.49
CA ARG A 216 -3.84 2.95 19.52
C ARG A 216 -3.02 4.21 19.78
N GLN A 217 -1.69 4.10 19.79
CA GLN A 217 -0.78 5.23 19.97
C GLN A 217 -0.85 6.22 18.81
N ALA A 218 -1.06 5.73 17.58
CA ALA A 218 -1.28 6.58 16.41
C ALA A 218 -2.66 7.28 16.43
N GLY A 219 -3.59 6.85 17.30
CA GLY A 219 -4.96 7.33 17.32
C GLY A 219 -5.85 6.72 16.23
N ASP A 220 -5.37 5.65 15.58
CA ASP A 220 -6.07 4.99 14.49
C ASP A 220 -6.97 3.85 14.99
N SER A 221 -8.00 3.52 14.21
CA SER A 221 -8.81 2.31 14.40
C SER A 221 -9.27 1.76 13.06
N LEU A 222 -9.33 0.44 12.90
CA LEU A 222 -9.85 -0.16 11.67
C LEU A 222 -11.30 0.25 11.38
N VAL A 223 -12.11 0.46 12.42
CA VAL A 223 -13.47 0.97 12.30
C VAL A 223 -13.46 2.37 11.67
N GLU A 224 -12.64 3.28 12.22
CA GLU A 224 -12.54 4.65 11.72
C GLU A 224 -11.95 4.71 10.30
N LEU A 225 -10.92 3.91 10.00
CA LEU A 225 -10.36 3.80 8.64
C LEU A 225 -11.40 3.31 7.64
N CYS A 226 -12.25 2.36 8.04
CA CYS A 226 -13.36 1.86 7.23
C CYS A 226 -14.41 2.96 7.01
N GLU A 227 -14.88 3.63 8.07
CA GLU A 227 -15.88 4.70 7.98
C GLU A 227 -15.35 5.93 7.22
N TYR A 228 -14.05 6.24 7.35
CA TYR A 228 -13.40 7.32 6.61
C TYR A 228 -13.50 7.12 5.09
N SER A 229 -13.37 5.88 4.61
CA SER A 229 -13.48 5.58 3.18
C SER A 229 -14.85 5.90 2.58
N PHE A 230 -15.92 5.67 3.34
CA PHE A 230 -17.28 6.05 2.96
C PHE A 230 -17.45 7.58 2.98
N ARG A 231 -16.99 8.25 4.05
CA ARG A 231 -17.09 9.72 4.15
C ARG A 231 -16.34 10.47 3.06
N LYS A 232 -15.29 9.86 2.49
CA LYS A 232 -14.50 10.42 1.39
C LYS A 232 -14.93 9.95 0.01
N ASN A 233 -16.04 9.21 -0.10
CA ASN A 233 -16.55 8.65 -1.36
C ASN A 233 -15.54 7.78 -2.15
N VAL A 234 -14.42 7.38 -1.54
CA VAL A 234 -13.50 6.38 -2.13
C VAL A 234 -14.07 4.96 -1.98
N ARG A 235 -15.18 4.82 -1.27
CA ARG A 235 -16.04 3.64 -1.16
C ARG A 235 -17.49 4.08 -1.17
N LEU A 236 -18.31 3.47 -2.02
CA LEU A 236 -19.73 3.79 -2.13
C LEU A 236 -20.56 2.84 -1.27
N SER A 237 -21.64 3.34 -0.66
CA SER A 237 -22.55 2.50 0.11
C SER A 237 -23.49 1.70 -0.78
N GLY A 238 -23.71 0.44 -0.40
CA GLY A 238 -24.71 -0.44 -0.98
C GLY A 238 -26.11 -0.34 -0.38
N ALA A 239 -26.34 0.56 0.59
CA ALA A 239 -27.61 0.63 1.34
C ALA A 239 -28.83 0.88 0.44
N ASP A 240 -28.69 1.74 -0.57
CA ASP A 240 -29.77 2.15 -1.48
C ASP A 240 -29.67 1.50 -2.87
N ARG A 241 -28.92 0.40 -2.99
CA ARG A 241 -28.61 -0.24 -4.28
C ARG A 241 -29.23 -1.64 -4.34
N PRO A 242 -29.66 -2.09 -5.54
CA PRO A 242 -30.16 -3.46 -5.71
C PRO A 242 -29.15 -4.47 -5.17
N ALA A 243 -29.65 -5.48 -4.45
CA ALA A 243 -28.82 -6.51 -3.82
C ALA A 243 -27.81 -7.10 -4.83
N GLY A 244 -26.52 -6.85 -4.59
CA GLY A 244 -25.43 -7.18 -5.49
C GLY A 244 -24.10 -6.96 -4.78
N ALA A 245 -23.79 -7.90 -3.88
CA ALA A 245 -22.71 -7.87 -2.89
C ALA A 245 -21.41 -7.19 -3.34
N CYS A 246 -20.91 -6.23 -2.55
CA CYS A 246 -19.51 -5.80 -2.50
C CYS A 246 -18.91 -5.16 -3.75
N LYS A 247 -19.74 -4.75 -4.71
CA LYS A 247 -19.34 -4.24 -6.04
C LYS A 247 -19.41 -2.72 -6.20
N TYR A 248 -19.70 -1.97 -5.14
CA TYR A 248 -19.94 -0.53 -5.24
C TYR A 248 -18.64 0.26 -5.07
N ASN A 249 -17.98 0.46 -6.20
CA ASN A 249 -16.73 1.20 -6.30
C ASN A 249 -16.95 2.49 -7.09
N PRO A 250 -16.27 3.59 -6.75
CA PRO A 250 -16.29 4.79 -7.58
C PRO A 250 -15.45 4.58 -8.85
N THR A 251 -15.76 5.34 -9.90
CA THR A 251 -15.05 5.25 -11.19
C THR A 251 -13.85 6.20 -11.21
N ILE A 252 -12.71 5.71 -11.69
CA ILE A 252 -11.54 6.56 -12.01
C ILE A 252 -11.83 7.29 -13.32
N LEU A 253 -11.84 8.61 -13.26
CA LEU A 253 -12.06 9.51 -14.40
C LEU A 253 -10.76 9.78 -15.18
N ASP A 254 -9.64 9.86 -14.47
CA ASP A 254 -8.30 10.05 -15.04
C ASP A 254 -7.26 9.35 -14.18
N LEU A 255 -6.31 8.67 -14.83
CA LEU A 255 -5.18 8.00 -14.20
C LEU A 255 -3.89 8.43 -14.91
N SER A 256 -2.96 9.01 -14.15
CA SER A 256 -1.66 9.44 -14.67
C SER A 256 -0.52 9.00 -13.77
N ARG A 257 0.62 8.62 -14.36
CA ARG A 257 1.83 8.29 -13.62
C ARG A 257 2.53 9.58 -13.19
N VAL A 258 2.87 9.74 -11.92
CA VAL A 258 3.38 11.03 -11.39
C VAL A 258 4.80 11.37 -11.87
N MET A 259 5.62 10.37 -12.23
CA MET A 259 7.03 10.58 -12.64
C MET A 259 7.31 10.38 -14.14
N LEU A 260 6.32 9.99 -14.93
CA LEU A 260 6.44 9.91 -16.39
C LEU A 260 5.22 10.62 -16.94
N ALA A 261 5.41 11.58 -17.84
CA ALA A 261 4.33 12.34 -18.48
C ALA A 261 3.43 11.49 -19.41
N LEU A 262 3.09 10.26 -19.00
CA LEU A 262 2.00 9.47 -19.54
C LEU A 262 0.71 10.12 -19.04
N ARG A 263 0.20 11.05 -19.85
CA ARG A 263 -1.07 11.74 -19.63
C ARG A 263 -2.22 10.89 -20.17
N GLY A 264 -3.29 10.79 -19.38
CA GLY A 264 -4.64 10.54 -19.89
C GLY A 264 -4.96 9.09 -20.19
N GLN A 265 -4.61 8.14 -19.31
CA GLN A 265 -5.20 6.81 -19.39
C GLN A 265 -6.61 6.86 -18.79
N LYS A 266 -7.62 6.63 -19.64
CA LYS A 266 -8.99 6.40 -19.17
C LYS A 266 -9.06 5.00 -18.57
N CYS A 267 -9.94 4.85 -17.59
CA CYS A 267 -10.35 3.54 -17.09
C CYS A 267 -10.73 2.64 -18.28
N GLU A 268 -9.99 1.56 -18.48
CA GLU A 268 -10.19 0.60 -19.56
C GLU A 268 -10.05 -0.80 -19.00
N SER A 269 -11.02 -1.65 -19.31
CA SER A 269 -10.94 -3.09 -19.09
C SER A 269 -10.23 -3.73 -20.27
N GLU A 270 -9.32 -4.68 -20.04
CA GLU A 270 -8.72 -5.51 -21.10
C GLU A 270 -9.77 -6.39 -21.81
N ASN A 271 -10.96 -6.57 -21.22
CA ASN A 271 -12.12 -7.23 -21.84
C ASN A 271 -13.05 -6.20 -22.49
N PRO A 272 -13.25 -6.24 -23.83
CA PRO A 272 -14.19 -5.37 -24.53
C PRO A 272 -15.62 -5.55 -23.99
N GLY A 273 -16.26 -4.44 -23.58
CA GLY A 273 -17.65 -4.44 -23.11
C GLY A 273 -17.85 -4.65 -21.60
N ALA A 274 -16.79 -4.86 -20.82
CA ALA A 274 -16.91 -4.84 -19.36
C ALA A 274 -17.15 -3.41 -18.84
N SER A 275 -17.99 -3.28 -17.82
CA SER A 275 -18.31 -1.97 -17.22
C SER A 275 -17.06 -1.30 -16.61
N LEU A 276 -16.93 0.02 -16.81
CA LEU A 276 -15.91 0.87 -16.19
C LEU A 276 -16.19 1.21 -14.72
N SER A 277 -17.27 0.66 -14.14
CA SER A 277 -17.65 0.83 -12.73
C SER A 277 -16.68 0.19 -11.71
N TYR A 278 -15.48 -0.25 -12.14
CA TYR A 278 -14.59 -1.09 -11.34
C TYR A 278 -13.12 -0.63 -11.32
N CYS A 279 -12.78 0.55 -11.84
CA CYS A 279 -11.35 0.93 -11.92
C CYS A 279 -10.72 1.37 -10.60
N LEU A 280 -11.45 2.01 -9.68
CA LEU A 280 -10.96 2.18 -8.29
C LEU A 280 -11.57 1.10 -7.42
N THR A 281 -10.89 -0.01 -7.30
CA THR A 281 -11.26 -1.09 -6.40
C THR A 281 -10.63 -0.88 -5.04
N ARG A 282 -11.00 -1.76 -4.13
CA ARG A 282 -10.60 -1.72 -2.73
C ARG A 282 -10.06 -3.07 -2.34
N MET A 283 -9.00 -3.05 -1.55
CA MET A 283 -8.40 -4.24 -0.97
C MET A 283 -7.93 -3.96 0.45
N MET A 284 -7.71 -5.02 1.20
CA MET A 284 -6.98 -4.99 2.45
C MET A 284 -6.19 -6.28 2.60
N ASP A 285 -4.99 -6.29 2.06
CA ASP A 285 -4.05 -7.40 2.22
C ASP A 285 -3.29 -7.23 3.53
N CYS A 286 -3.61 -7.98 4.58
CA CYS A 286 -2.87 -7.88 5.84
C CYS A 286 -1.45 -8.48 5.80
N ARG A 287 -1.08 -9.19 4.72
CA ARG A 287 0.21 -9.90 4.61
C ARG A 287 0.81 -9.97 3.20
N LYS A 288 0.64 -8.94 2.37
CA LYS A 288 1.38 -8.78 1.11
C LYS A 288 1.45 -7.32 0.70
N PRO A 289 2.63 -6.72 0.78
CA PRO A 289 3.02 -5.86 -0.31
C PRO A 289 4.08 -6.59 -1.14
N SER A 290 3.72 -6.96 -2.37
CA SER A 290 4.61 -7.70 -3.27
C SER A 290 5.94 -7.01 -3.51
N GLY A 291 6.01 -5.67 -3.38
CA GLY A 291 7.24 -4.89 -3.47
C GLY A 291 8.24 -5.14 -2.33
N ALA A 292 7.88 -5.91 -1.31
CA ALA A 292 8.79 -6.31 -0.24
C ALA A 292 9.52 -7.64 -0.49
N PHE A 293 9.14 -8.36 -1.55
CA PHE A 293 9.84 -9.57 -1.96
C PHE A 293 10.89 -9.22 -3.02
N LYS A 294 12.14 -9.55 -2.77
CA LYS A 294 13.26 -9.20 -3.66
C LYS A 294 13.09 -9.79 -5.04
N ASP A 295 12.58 -11.02 -5.11
CA ASP A 295 12.42 -11.74 -6.37
C ASP A 295 11.26 -11.20 -7.22
N ASN A 296 10.43 -10.32 -6.66
CA ASN A 296 9.39 -9.60 -7.41
C ASN A 296 9.94 -8.32 -8.04
N LEU A 297 11.13 -7.88 -7.64
CA LEU A 297 11.77 -6.69 -8.14
C LEU A 297 12.81 -7.06 -9.19
N ARG A 298 12.81 -6.29 -10.28
CA ARG A 298 13.82 -6.33 -11.31
C ARG A 298 14.81 -5.21 -11.02
N PRO A 299 16.00 -5.49 -10.45
CA PRO A 299 16.95 -4.46 -10.04
C PRO A 299 17.30 -3.47 -11.15
N GLU A 300 17.38 -3.94 -12.39
CA GLU A 300 17.66 -3.15 -13.58
C GLU A 300 16.57 -2.12 -13.92
N LEU A 301 15.37 -2.26 -13.35
CA LEU A 301 14.24 -1.35 -13.52
C LEU A 301 14.01 -0.43 -12.31
N MET A 302 14.74 -0.65 -11.22
CA MET A 302 14.61 0.17 -10.02
C MET A 302 15.26 1.54 -10.25
N ALA A 303 14.58 2.61 -9.86
CA ALA A 303 15.18 3.94 -9.92
C ALA A 303 16.45 3.99 -9.02
N PRO A 304 17.51 4.70 -9.44
CA PRO A 304 18.76 4.75 -8.68
C PRO A 304 18.53 5.15 -7.22
N GLY A 305 19.17 4.41 -6.31
CA GLY A 305 19.09 4.66 -4.86
C GLY A 305 17.81 4.17 -4.17
N LYS A 306 16.80 3.69 -4.91
CA LYS A 306 15.60 3.07 -4.33
C LYS A 306 15.90 1.66 -3.82
N LYS A 307 15.14 1.21 -2.82
CA LYS A 307 15.32 -0.09 -2.19
C LYS A 307 14.02 -0.88 -2.18
N VAL A 308 14.12 -2.09 -1.64
CA VAL A 308 13.00 -2.99 -1.43
C VAL A 308 12.11 -2.40 -0.33
N LEU A 309 10.81 -2.44 -0.54
CA LEU A 309 9.83 -1.96 0.42
C LEU A 309 10.03 -2.63 1.80
N GLN A 310 10.11 -1.82 2.86
CA GLN A 310 10.16 -2.33 4.24
C GLN A 310 8.75 -2.68 4.71
N THR A 311 8.48 -3.95 5.00
CA THR A 311 7.19 -4.34 5.58
C THR A 311 7.05 -3.96 7.04
N CYS A 312 5.83 -3.99 7.53
CA CYS A 312 5.55 -3.89 8.95
C CYS A 312 5.82 -5.21 9.68
N THR A 313 5.78 -5.14 11.00
CA THR A 313 5.71 -6.34 11.85
C THR A 313 4.25 -6.75 12.04
N SER A 314 3.98 -7.76 12.87
CA SER A 314 2.63 -8.27 13.08
C SER A 314 1.65 -7.30 13.75
N ASP A 315 2.14 -6.15 14.22
CA ASP A 315 1.28 -5.04 14.65
C ASP A 315 0.82 -4.12 13.53
N GLY A 316 1.37 -4.27 12.33
CA GLY A 316 0.98 -3.50 11.17
C GLY A 316 1.40 -2.02 11.23
N TYR A 317 2.41 -1.62 12.02
CA TYR A 317 2.84 -0.21 12.05
C TYR A 317 4.31 -0.03 11.70
N THR A 318 4.56 1.03 10.91
CA THR A 318 5.88 1.44 10.48
C THR A 318 6.63 2.05 11.66
N ARG A 319 7.93 1.81 11.75
CA ARG A 319 8.84 2.41 12.76
C ARG A 319 10.05 3.06 12.09
N ILE A 320 9.86 3.57 10.88
CA ILE A 320 10.92 4.32 10.19
C ILE A 320 10.95 5.70 10.83
N ASP A 321 12.05 5.99 11.52
CA ASP A 321 12.29 7.33 12.02
C ASP A 321 12.79 8.23 10.89
N VAL A 322 11.87 9.05 10.39
CA VAL A 322 12.12 10.10 9.39
C VAL A 322 12.19 11.50 10.01
N SER A 323 12.06 11.59 11.34
CA SER A 323 12.07 12.87 12.05
C SER A 323 13.47 13.50 12.11
N CYS A 324 14.51 12.71 11.88
CA CYS A 324 15.91 13.15 11.93
C CYS A 324 16.38 13.93 10.68
N GLY A 325 15.47 14.55 9.92
CA GLY A 325 15.86 15.43 8.81
C GLY A 325 16.39 14.71 7.56
N CYS A 326 16.21 13.39 7.44
CA CYS A 326 16.52 12.67 6.20
C CYS A 326 15.45 12.96 5.14
N SER A 327 15.49 14.16 4.55
CA SER A 327 14.92 14.44 3.25
C SER A 327 15.59 13.50 2.24
N GLY A 328 14.99 12.34 2.01
CA GLY A 328 15.56 11.31 1.12
C GLY A 328 15.77 9.92 1.73
N CYS A 329 15.37 9.65 2.98
CA CYS A 329 15.21 8.27 3.43
C CYS A 329 13.95 7.65 2.81
N MET A 330 14.02 7.43 1.50
CA MET A 330 13.05 6.66 0.74
C MET A 330 13.55 5.22 0.77
N CYS A 331 12.90 4.38 1.56
CA CYS A 331 13.10 2.94 1.46
C CYS A 331 12.44 2.41 0.19
#